data_AF-A0A832FGS7-F1
#
_entry.id   AF-A0A832FGS7-F1
#
_cell.length_a   1.000
_cell.length_b   1.000
_cell.length_c   1.000
_cell.angle_alpha   90.00
_cell.angle_beta   90.00
_cell.angle_gamma   90.00
#
_symmetry.space_group_name_H-M   'P 1'
#
loop_
_entity.id
_entity.type
_entity.pdbx_description
1 polymer ?
#
loop_
_entity_poly.entity_id
_entity_poly.type
_entity_poly.pdbx_seq_one_letter_code
_entity_poly.pdbx_strand_id
1 'polypeptide(L)'
;KLDIVGNAGAIADKIKGIIQVKKDDDTEVQILDEGRSLLVKVPTIRVQKAVEYTAPITATAAAVTEAIIELFKVDMFDAPMVKAAVWGRYPQSVDLMGANVQSLLSVPQQNEGLGYALRNVPVSYISTITKKNAMNAASLASIFEQTAMIEMGDAVGSFERLHLLGLAFQGLNANNLVYELVKENGKSGSVGTVVASLVERAVEDKVIKPNGKGSSGFVTYTTDDIALWNAYAAAGFLAATMVNCGAQRAMQSISGVTIYYNDLLERQTGLPSVDFGRALGLGVEFSFFSHSIYGGGSPVVFHGNHIVTRHSKGFVAPAIAAAIALDAGTVYYSPDRIAGIIGRVFSTIPVLREPIVHVAKGAAEVKKTV
;
A
#
# COMPACT_ATOMS: atom_id res chain seq x y z
N LYS A 1 21.35 -25.44 -21.45
CA LYS A 1 20.40 -24.39 -21.92
C LYS A 1 19.03 -25.02 -22.01
N LEU A 2 18.01 -24.45 -21.37
CA LEU A 2 16.64 -24.99 -21.31
C LEU A 2 15.67 -24.00 -21.95
N ASP A 3 14.70 -24.49 -22.72
CA ASP A 3 13.65 -23.65 -23.31
C ASP A 3 12.45 -23.51 -22.34
N ILE A 4 12.68 -22.78 -21.24
CA ILE A 4 11.69 -22.60 -20.17
C ILE A 4 10.43 -21.91 -20.69
N VAL A 5 10.57 -20.79 -21.40
CA VAL A 5 9.44 -19.99 -21.88
C VAL A 5 8.64 -20.74 -22.94
N GLY A 6 9.30 -21.45 -23.87
CA GLY A 6 8.61 -22.28 -24.86
C GLY A 6 7.79 -23.42 -24.25
N ASN A 7 8.06 -23.81 -23.01
CA ASN A 7 7.35 -24.86 -22.28
C ASN A 7 6.53 -24.33 -21.08
N ALA A 8 6.21 -23.03 -21.06
CA ALA A 8 5.49 -22.41 -19.94
C ALA A 8 4.15 -23.10 -19.60
N GLY A 9 3.44 -23.62 -20.62
CA GLY A 9 2.21 -24.41 -20.43
C GLY A 9 2.44 -25.68 -19.59
N ALA A 10 3.38 -26.52 -20.01
CA ALA A 10 3.70 -27.76 -19.30
C ALA A 10 4.25 -27.49 -17.89
N ILE A 11 5.04 -26.44 -17.73
CA ILE A 11 5.56 -26.00 -16.42
C ILE A 11 4.40 -25.57 -15.52
N ALA A 12 3.47 -24.76 -16.02
CA ALA A 12 2.32 -24.30 -15.25
C ALA A 12 1.42 -25.46 -14.79
N ASP A 13 1.14 -26.41 -15.68
CA ASP A 13 0.35 -27.61 -15.36
C ASP A 13 1.02 -28.45 -14.28
N LYS A 14 2.35 -28.64 -14.40
CA LYS A 14 3.13 -29.39 -13.41
C LYS A 14 3.17 -28.69 -12.05
N ILE A 15 3.39 -27.37 -12.02
CA ILE A 15 3.34 -26.55 -10.80
C ILE A 15 1.97 -26.71 -10.13
N LYS A 16 0.89 -26.57 -10.90
CA LYS A 16 -0.47 -26.75 -10.38
C LYS A 16 -0.65 -28.14 -9.77
N GLY A 17 -0.22 -29.19 -10.45
CA GLY A 17 -0.30 -30.57 -9.96
C GLY A 17 0.47 -30.83 -8.66
N ILE A 18 1.59 -30.15 -8.44
CA ILE A 18 2.39 -30.27 -7.20
C ILE A 18 1.76 -29.48 -6.05
N ILE A 19 1.29 -28.25 -6.33
CA ILE A 19 0.79 -27.35 -5.29
C ILE A 19 -0.64 -27.69 -4.87
N GLN A 20 -1.48 -28.19 -5.78
CA GLN A 20 -2.86 -28.53 -5.48
C GLN A 20 -2.96 -29.58 -4.36
N VAL A 21 -3.94 -29.43 -3.46
CA VAL A 21 -4.17 -30.36 -2.34
C VAL A 21 -5.42 -31.19 -2.56
N LYS A 22 -6.47 -30.60 -3.14
CA LYS A 22 -7.73 -31.29 -3.48
C LYS A 22 -8.17 -30.93 -4.89
N LYS A 23 -8.85 -31.86 -5.56
CA LYS A 23 -9.26 -31.78 -6.97
C LYS A 23 -10.01 -30.48 -7.34
N ASP A 24 -10.72 -29.89 -6.38
CA ASP A 24 -11.56 -28.70 -6.58
C ASP A 24 -11.25 -27.60 -5.53
N ASP A 25 -9.99 -27.53 -5.05
CA ASP A 25 -9.55 -26.39 -4.24
C ASP A 25 -9.30 -25.13 -5.10
N ASP A 26 -8.91 -24.04 -4.44
CA ASP A 26 -8.73 -22.72 -5.05
C ASP A 26 -7.33 -22.49 -5.64
N THR A 27 -6.60 -23.56 -5.99
CA THR A 27 -5.30 -23.47 -6.67
C THR A 27 -5.45 -22.91 -8.08
N GLU A 28 -4.68 -21.88 -8.40
CA GLU A 28 -4.64 -21.28 -9.74
C GLU A 28 -3.20 -21.04 -10.18
N VAL A 29 -2.90 -21.37 -11.44
CA VAL A 29 -1.65 -21.01 -12.10
C VAL A 29 -2.00 -20.36 -13.43
N GLN A 30 -1.74 -19.07 -13.53
CA GLN A 30 -2.05 -18.28 -14.72
C GLN A 30 -0.76 -17.95 -15.47
N ILE A 31 -0.76 -18.24 -16.77
CA ILE A 31 0.34 -17.90 -17.67
C ILE A 31 0.14 -16.47 -18.18
N LEU A 32 1.19 -15.65 -18.07
CA LEU A 32 1.19 -14.22 -18.41
C LEU A 32 2.35 -13.89 -19.34
N ASP A 33 2.29 -12.72 -20.00
CA ASP A 33 3.37 -12.17 -20.84
C ASP A 33 3.95 -13.19 -21.85
N GLU A 34 3.08 -13.94 -22.54
CA GLU A 34 3.48 -14.99 -23.51
C GLU A 34 4.37 -16.08 -22.90
N GLY A 35 4.14 -16.44 -21.63
CA GLY A 35 4.91 -17.47 -20.93
C GLY A 35 6.11 -16.94 -20.15
N ARG A 36 6.39 -15.64 -20.20
CA ARG A 36 7.53 -15.02 -19.49
C ARG A 36 7.29 -14.86 -17.99
N SER A 37 6.03 -14.84 -17.56
CA SER A 37 5.65 -14.67 -16.15
C SER A 37 4.53 -15.65 -15.79
N LEU A 38 4.50 -16.11 -14.54
CA LEU A 38 3.39 -16.90 -13.98
C LEU A 38 2.83 -16.19 -12.75
N LEU A 39 1.51 -16.15 -12.62
CA LEU A 39 0.84 -15.88 -11.35
C LEU A 39 0.44 -17.20 -10.72
N VAL A 40 0.96 -17.50 -9.53
CA VAL A 40 0.65 -18.72 -8.79
C VAL A 40 -0.14 -18.35 -7.54
N LYS A 41 -1.41 -18.77 -7.50
CA LYS A 41 -2.26 -18.71 -6.31
C LYS A 41 -2.25 -20.07 -5.64
N VAL A 42 -1.48 -20.15 -4.56
CA VAL A 42 -1.43 -21.33 -3.69
C VAL A 42 -2.77 -21.47 -2.96
N PRO A 43 -3.32 -22.69 -2.82
CA PRO A 43 -4.66 -22.87 -2.26
C PRO A 43 -4.71 -22.44 -0.79
N THR A 44 -5.82 -21.86 -0.39
CA THR A 44 -6.04 -21.32 0.96
C THR A 44 -5.82 -22.37 2.05
N ILE A 45 -6.08 -23.65 1.77
CA ILE A 45 -5.84 -24.74 2.72
C ILE A 45 -4.37 -24.82 3.16
N ARG A 46 -3.40 -24.52 2.28
CA ARG A 46 -1.97 -24.48 2.64
C ARG A 46 -1.66 -23.29 3.54
N VAL A 47 -2.29 -22.14 3.29
CA VAL A 47 -2.11 -20.93 4.09
C VAL A 47 -2.72 -21.12 5.50
N GLN A 48 -3.94 -21.65 5.58
CA GLN A 48 -4.65 -21.88 6.84
C GLN A 48 -4.00 -22.95 7.74
N LYS A 49 -3.18 -23.82 7.16
CA LYS A 49 -2.43 -24.86 7.89
C LYS A 49 -0.96 -24.49 8.11
N ALA A 50 -0.51 -23.36 7.56
CA ALA A 50 0.81 -22.82 7.81
C ALA A 50 0.80 -21.94 9.07
N VAL A 51 1.99 -21.70 9.62
CA VAL A 51 2.19 -20.75 10.72
C VAL A 51 2.07 -19.31 10.22
N GLU A 52 2.54 -19.03 9.00
CA GLU A 52 2.57 -17.69 8.41
C GLU A 52 2.55 -17.74 6.87
N TYR A 53 2.77 -16.58 6.23
CA TYR A 53 2.51 -16.33 4.81
C TYR A 53 3.69 -16.64 3.84
N THR A 54 4.81 -17.21 4.31
CA THR A 54 5.91 -17.68 3.43
C THR A 54 5.66 -19.07 2.88
N ALA A 55 4.70 -19.83 3.42
CA ALA A 55 4.34 -21.14 2.88
C ALA A 55 3.96 -21.10 1.38
N PRO A 56 3.17 -20.12 0.89
CA PRO A 56 2.94 -19.93 -0.54
C PRO A 56 4.19 -19.74 -1.40
N ILE A 57 5.11 -18.85 -1.01
CA ILE A 57 6.28 -18.53 -1.84
C ILE A 57 7.25 -19.72 -1.87
N THR A 58 7.44 -20.40 -0.73
CA THR A 58 8.32 -21.57 -0.65
C THR A 58 7.74 -22.78 -1.37
N ALA A 59 6.43 -23.03 -1.27
CA ALA A 59 5.75 -24.08 -2.05
C ALA A 59 5.85 -23.81 -3.55
N THR A 60 5.65 -22.56 -3.97
CA THR A 60 5.78 -22.15 -5.38
C THR A 60 7.22 -22.36 -5.87
N ALA A 61 8.21 -21.91 -5.10
CA ALA A 61 9.61 -22.03 -5.47
C ALA A 61 10.06 -23.51 -5.56
N ALA A 62 9.57 -24.38 -4.67
CA ALA A 62 9.82 -25.80 -4.72
C ALA A 62 9.19 -26.44 -5.98
N ALA A 63 7.90 -26.17 -6.22
CA ALA A 63 7.18 -26.70 -7.37
C ALA A 63 7.77 -26.26 -8.70
N VAL A 64 8.20 -25.00 -8.83
CA VAL A 64 8.89 -24.50 -10.03
C VAL A 64 10.22 -25.24 -10.23
N THR A 65 10.99 -25.44 -9.16
CA THR A 65 12.29 -26.14 -9.22
C THR A 65 12.09 -27.58 -9.68
N GLU A 66 11.15 -28.30 -9.07
CA GLU A 66 10.81 -29.68 -9.42
C GLU A 66 10.27 -29.79 -10.85
N ALA A 67 9.35 -28.92 -11.25
CA ALA A 67 8.78 -28.92 -12.59
C ALA A 67 9.86 -28.76 -13.68
N ILE A 68 10.81 -27.85 -13.48
CA ILE A 68 11.91 -27.64 -14.43
C ILE A 68 12.84 -28.87 -14.47
N ILE A 69 13.22 -29.40 -13.31
CA ILE A 69 14.12 -30.57 -13.25
C ILE A 69 13.49 -31.77 -13.97
N GLU A 70 12.22 -32.07 -13.72
CA GLU A 70 11.55 -33.23 -14.29
C GLU A 70 11.25 -33.08 -15.78
N LEU A 71 10.69 -31.93 -16.20
CA LEU A 71 10.31 -31.72 -17.61
C LEU A 71 11.52 -31.76 -18.54
N PHE A 72 12.64 -31.20 -18.10
CA PHE A 72 13.87 -31.15 -18.89
C PHE A 72 14.87 -32.25 -18.56
N LYS A 73 14.54 -33.15 -17.61
CA LYS A 73 15.41 -34.23 -17.15
C LYS A 73 16.81 -33.70 -16.79
N VAL A 74 16.84 -32.62 -16.01
CA VAL A 74 18.08 -31.96 -15.60
C VAL A 74 18.89 -32.95 -14.76
N ASP A 75 20.18 -33.10 -15.12
CA ASP A 75 21.09 -33.98 -14.42
C ASP A 75 21.27 -33.55 -12.94
N MET A 76 21.54 -34.52 -12.07
CA MET A 76 21.67 -34.25 -10.63
C MET A 76 22.79 -33.27 -10.28
N PHE A 77 23.85 -33.17 -11.09
CA PHE A 77 24.94 -32.23 -10.89
C PHE A 77 24.56 -30.79 -11.31
N ASP A 78 23.59 -30.64 -12.22
CA ASP A 78 23.09 -29.34 -12.68
C ASP A 78 21.83 -28.88 -11.92
N ALA A 79 21.11 -29.79 -11.26
CA ALA A 79 19.90 -29.48 -10.49
C ALA A 79 20.08 -28.35 -9.44
N PRO A 80 21.22 -28.25 -8.70
CA PRO A 80 21.46 -27.14 -7.80
C PRO A 80 21.46 -25.77 -8.50
N MET A 81 21.82 -25.70 -9.78
CA MET A 81 21.79 -24.45 -10.55
C MET A 81 20.36 -24.00 -10.86
N VAL A 82 19.44 -24.94 -11.09
CA VAL A 82 18.00 -24.62 -11.22
C VAL A 82 17.46 -24.08 -9.89
N LYS A 83 17.81 -24.74 -8.78
CA LYS A 83 17.44 -24.28 -7.42
C LYS A 83 17.94 -22.86 -7.16
N ALA A 84 19.20 -22.56 -7.50
CA ALA A 84 19.78 -21.22 -7.34
C ALA A 84 19.11 -20.18 -8.24
N ALA A 85 18.74 -20.53 -9.48
CA ALA A 85 18.04 -19.63 -10.38
C ALA A 85 16.62 -19.26 -9.89
N VAL A 86 15.91 -20.21 -9.27
CA VAL A 86 14.55 -19.99 -8.76
C VAL A 86 14.56 -19.27 -7.41
N TRP A 87 15.39 -19.72 -6.47
CA TRP A 87 15.38 -19.24 -5.07
C TRP A 87 16.44 -18.19 -4.75
N GLY A 88 17.32 -17.87 -5.69
CA GLY A 88 18.45 -16.98 -5.45
C GLY A 88 19.46 -17.61 -4.49
N ARG A 89 20.02 -16.79 -3.59
CA ARG A 89 21.08 -17.17 -2.63
C ARG A 89 20.57 -17.88 -1.38
N TYR A 90 19.27 -18.10 -1.22
CA TYR A 90 18.73 -18.80 -0.06
C TYR A 90 19.21 -20.27 -0.01
N PRO A 91 19.71 -20.78 1.14
CA PRO A 91 19.59 -20.23 2.50
C PRO A 91 20.82 -19.45 3.01
N GLN A 92 21.81 -19.15 2.17
CA GLN A 92 22.95 -18.32 2.59
C GLN A 92 22.51 -16.90 2.95
N SER A 93 21.55 -16.35 2.19
CA SER A 93 20.80 -15.15 2.57
C SER A 93 19.56 -15.52 3.38
N VAL A 94 19.17 -14.65 4.32
CA VAL A 94 17.94 -14.83 5.12
C VAL A 94 16.67 -14.65 4.28
N ASP A 95 16.77 -13.92 3.18
CA ASP A 95 15.72 -13.67 2.21
C ASP A 95 16.02 -14.35 0.85
N LEU A 96 15.12 -14.14 -0.11
CA LEU A 96 15.21 -14.68 -1.47
C LEU A 96 16.08 -13.76 -2.37
N MET A 97 17.26 -13.35 -1.89
CA MET A 97 18.16 -12.45 -2.61
C MET A 97 18.54 -13.03 -3.99
N GLY A 98 18.15 -12.34 -5.06
CA GLY A 98 18.43 -12.75 -6.45
C GLY A 98 17.49 -13.85 -6.98
N ALA A 99 16.39 -14.13 -6.31
CA ALA A 99 15.38 -15.08 -6.77
C ALA A 99 14.55 -14.55 -7.94
N ASN A 100 14.04 -15.47 -8.77
CA ASN A 100 13.08 -15.18 -9.85
C ASN A 100 11.63 -15.52 -9.47
N VAL A 101 11.40 -15.84 -8.19
CA VAL A 101 10.08 -15.98 -7.60
C VAL A 101 9.89 -14.87 -6.56
N GLN A 102 8.73 -14.19 -6.60
CA GLN A 102 8.47 -13.03 -5.77
C GLN A 102 7.05 -13.08 -5.19
N SER A 103 6.89 -12.47 -4.02
CA SER A 103 5.62 -12.26 -3.32
C SER A 103 5.46 -10.75 -3.05
N LEU A 104 4.22 -10.28 -2.85
CA LEU A 104 3.99 -8.90 -2.37
C LEU A 104 4.54 -8.70 -0.96
N LEU A 105 4.43 -9.73 -0.11
CA LEU A 105 4.92 -9.70 1.26
C LEU A 105 6.33 -10.28 1.29
N SER A 106 7.29 -9.51 1.80
CA SER A 106 8.65 -10.01 2.04
C SER A 106 8.70 -10.93 3.26
N VAL A 107 9.83 -11.63 3.42
CA VAL A 107 10.04 -12.60 4.50
C VAL A 107 9.87 -11.94 5.89
N PRO A 108 9.30 -12.64 6.89
CA PRO A 108 9.04 -12.07 8.21
C PRO A 108 10.28 -11.52 8.93
N GLN A 109 11.48 -12.04 8.61
CA GLN A 109 12.75 -11.56 9.16
C GLN A 109 13.05 -10.10 8.80
N GLN A 110 12.40 -9.56 7.75
CA GLN A 110 12.50 -8.15 7.37
C GLN A 110 11.40 -7.28 7.99
N ASN A 111 10.54 -7.83 8.86
CA ASN A 111 9.56 -7.02 9.56
C ASN A 111 10.23 -6.22 10.67
N GLU A 112 10.06 -4.91 10.60
CA GLU A 112 10.55 -3.92 11.56
C GLU A 112 9.80 -3.97 12.90
N GLY A 113 8.65 -4.65 12.95
CA GLY A 113 7.87 -4.88 14.17
C GLY A 113 6.94 -6.07 14.05
N LEU A 114 6.37 -6.49 15.18
CA LEU A 114 5.36 -7.55 15.20
C LEU A 114 4.07 -7.05 14.55
N GLY A 115 3.47 -7.86 13.66
CA GLY A 115 2.26 -7.51 12.91
C GLY A 115 2.50 -6.62 11.68
N TYR A 116 3.74 -6.39 11.27
CA TYR A 116 4.08 -5.47 10.18
C TYR A 116 4.01 -6.07 8.77
N ALA A 117 3.61 -7.35 8.64
CA ALA A 117 3.66 -8.08 7.38
C ALA A 117 2.96 -7.33 6.24
N LEU A 118 1.70 -6.92 6.45
CA LEU A 118 0.91 -6.19 5.45
C LEU A 118 1.43 -4.77 5.17
N ARG A 119 2.27 -4.22 6.04
CA ARG A 119 2.95 -2.93 5.83
C ARG A 119 4.25 -3.07 5.02
N ASN A 120 4.65 -4.29 4.69
CA ASN A 120 5.86 -4.61 3.95
C ASN A 120 5.63 -4.69 2.44
N VAL A 121 4.63 -3.98 1.93
CA VAL A 121 4.35 -3.81 0.50
C VAL A 121 4.80 -2.41 0.09
N PRO A 122 5.86 -2.26 -0.74
CA PRO A 122 6.28 -0.99 -1.31
C PRO A 122 5.11 -0.24 -1.94
N VAL A 123 4.95 1.05 -1.65
CA VAL A 123 3.85 1.84 -2.23
C VAL A 123 3.94 1.94 -3.76
N SER A 124 5.13 1.78 -4.34
CA SER A 124 5.30 1.66 -5.80
C SER A 124 4.65 0.41 -6.37
N TYR A 125 4.61 -0.72 -5.64
CA TYR A 125 3.92 -1.94 -6.07
C TYR A 125 2.43 -1.67 -6.10
N ILE A 126 1.91 -1.02 -5.06
CA ILE A 126 0.49 -0.64 -4.95
C ILE A 126 0.10 0.27 -6.12
N SER A 127 0.88 1.31 -6.42
CA SER A 127 0.60 2.22 -7.52
C SER A 127 0.67 1.55 -8.90
N THR A 128 1.54 0.56 -9.13
CA THR A 128 1.59 -0.16 -10.42
C THR A 128 0.48 -1.21 -10.53
N ILE A 129 0.12 -1.89 -9.44
CA ILE A 129 -1.01 -2.85 -9.37
C ILE A 129 -2.32 -2.17 -9.74
N THR A 130 -2.55 -0.95 -9.24
CA THR A 130 -3.75 -0.16 -9.54
C THR A 130 -3.65 0.62 -10.85
N LYS A 131 -2.66 0.28 -11.69
CA LYS A 131 -2.40 0.91 -13.00
C LYS A 131 -2.31 2.43 -12.94
N LYS A 132 -1.65 2.95 -11.89
CA LYS A 132 -1.47 4.38 -11.63
C LYS A 132 -2.79 5.17 -11.52
N ASN A 133 -3.88 4.53 -11.09
CA ASN A 133 -5.09 5.23 -10.68
C ASN A 133 -4.92 5.72 -9.23
N ALA A 134 -4.85 7.04 -9.01
CA ALA A 134 -4.52 7.62 -7.71
C ALA A 134 -5.50 7.26 -6.58
N MET A 135 -6.80 7.24 -6.85
CA MET A 135 -7.82 6.87 -5.85
C MET A 135 -7.72 5.38 -5.47
N ASN A 136 -7.60 4.49 -6.46
CA ASN A 136 -7.42 3.07 -6.21
C ASN A 136 -6.08 2.75 -5.53
N ALA A 137 -5.00 3.46 -5.88
CA ALA A 137 -3.70 3.33 -5.22
C ALA A 137 -3.77 3.73 -3.74
N ALA A 138 -4.38 4.89 -3.43
CA ALA A 138 -4.61 5.31 -2.05
C ALA A 138 -5.49 4.32 -1.29
N SER A 139 -6.54 3.82 -1.93
CA SER A 139 -7.47 2.85 -1.35
C SER A 139 -6.78 1.53 -1.01
N LEU A 140 -6.03 0.93 -1.95
CA LEU A 140 -5.32 -0.33 -1.70
C LEU A 140 -4.28 -0.17 -0.59
N ALA A 141 -3.52 0.92 -0.60
CA ALA A 141 -2.57 1.24 0.48
C ALA A 141 -3.28 1.41 1.83
N SER A 142 -4.42 2.10 1.86
CA SER A 142 -5.19 2.27 3.09
C SER A 142 -5.76 0.95 3.60
N ILE A 143 -6.20 0.05 2.71
CA ILE A 143 -6.70 -1.27 3.10
C ILE A 143 -5.57 -2.08 3.75
N PHE A 144 -4.39 -2.15 3.13
CA PHE A 144 -3.26 -2.87 3.70
C PHE A 144 -2.80 -2.27 5.02
N GLU A 145 -2.62 -0.96 5.08
CA GLU A 145 -2.16 -0.29 6.31
C GLU A 145 -3.18 -0.42 7.44
N GLN A 146 -4.46 -0.13 7.21
CA GLN A 146 -5.47 -0.17 8.26
C GLN A 146 -5.80 -1.60 8.70
N THR A 147 -5.69 -2.59 7.80
CA THR A 147 -5.75 -4.01 8.19
C THR A 147 -4.54 -4.39 9.04
N ALA A 148 -3.34 -3.89 8.72
CA ALA A 148 -2.17 -4.11 9.54
C ALA A 148 -2.31 -3.50 10.95
N MET A 149 -3.04 -2.39 11.10
CA MET A 149 -3.30 -1.80 12.42
C MET A 149 -4.13 -2.73 13.31
N ILE A 150 -4.97 -3.58 12.72
CA ILE A 150 -5.67 -4.66 13.45
C ILE A 150 -4.66 -5.74 13.86
N GLU A 151 -3.81 -6.20 12.94
CA GLU A 151 -2.77 -7.21 13.22
C GLU A 151 -1.79 -6.78 14.30
N MET A 152 -1.43 -5.49 14.33
CA MET A 152 -0.53 -4.88 15.30
C MET A 152 -1.19 -4.59 16.67
N GLY A 153 -2.52 -4.73 16.76
CA GLY A 153 -3.28 -4.40 17.97
C GLY A 153 -3.50 -2.89 18.19
N ASP A 154 -3.13 -2.04 17.23
CA ASP A 154 -3.37 -0.59 17.28
C ASP A 154 -4.85 -0.24 17.09
N ALA A 155 -5.59 -1.05 16.32
CA ALA A 155 -7.02 -0.88 16.08
C ALA A 155 -7.88 -1.72 17.04
N VAL A 156 -7.57 -1.70 18.34
CA VAL A 156 -8.30 -2.44 19.38
C VAL A 156 -8.87 -1.49 20.44
N GLY A 157 -10.09 -1.78 20.91
CA GLY A 157 -10.75 -0.98 21.95
C GLY A 157 -11.10 0.42 21.46
N SER A 158 -10.76 1.46 22.24
CA SER A 158 -11.11 2.86 21.92
C SER A 158 -10.53 3.37 20.60
N PHE A 159 -9.51 2.70 20.04
CA PHE A 159 -8.84 3.09 18.80
C PHE A 159 -9.45 2.43 17.56
N GLU A 160 -10.29 1.40 17.70
CA GLU A 160 -10.89 0.71 16.55
C GLU A 160 -11.68 1.69 15.66
N ARG A 161 -12.53 2.53 16.27
CA ARG A 161 -13.31 3.53 15.53
C ARG A 161 -12.45 4.57 14.81
N LEU A 162 -11.29 4.94 15.37
CA LEU A 162 -10.33 5.86 14.73
C LEU A 162 -9.85 5.27 13.39
N HIS A 163 -9.45 4.00 13.41
CA HIS A 163 -8.93 3.30 12.24
C HIS A 163 -10.01 2.98 11.20
N LEU A 164 -11.20 2.58 11.65
CA LEU A 164 -12.34 2.34 10.75
C LEU A 164 -12.78 3.62 10.02
N LEU A 165 -12.87 4.75 10.73
CA LEU A 165 -13.20 6.03 10.10
C LEU A 165 -12.06 6.52 9.21
N GLY A 166 -10.81 6.31 9.62
CA GLY A 166 -9.64 6.56 8.78
C GLY A 166 -9.71 5.85 7.43
N LEU A 167 -9.94 4.53 7.46
CA LEU A 167 -10.13 3.73 6.24
C LEU A 167 -11.31 4.24 5.41
N ALA A 168 -12.45 4.53 6.04
CA ALA A 168 -13.65 4.96 5.35
C ALA A 168 -13.47 6.31 4.63
N PHE A 169 -13.01 7.35 5.35
CA PHE A 169 -12.92 8.70 4.80
C PHE A 169 -11.68 8.91 3.92
N GLN A 170 -10.50 8.49 4.37
CA GLN A 170 -9.26 8.66 3.60
C GLN A 170 -9.14 7.61 2.49
N GLY A 171 -9.30 6.33 2.82
CA GLY A 171 -9.04 5.23 1.90
C GLY A 171 -10.19 4.93 0.92
N LEU A 172 -11.45 5.12 1.36
CA LEU A 172 -12.64 4.69 0.62
C LEU A 172 -13.52 5.86 0.16
N ASN A 173 -13.07 7.11 0.35
CA ASN A 173 -13.77 8.32 -0.10
C ASN A 173 -15.22 8.39 0.44
N ALA A 174 -15.43 8.05 1.71
CA ALA A 174 -16.74 8.17 2.35
C ALA A 174 -17.31 9.58 2.17
N ASN A 175 -18.61 9.65 1.87
CA ASN A 175 -19.36 10.88 1.62
C ASN A 175 -18.76 11.78 0.52
N ASN A 176 -17.97 11.20 -0.37
CA ASN A 176 -17.26 11.88 -1.46
C ASN A 176 -16.29 12.97 -0.98
N LEU A 177 -15.87 12.96 0.29
CA LEU A 177 -15.13 14.06 0.90
C LEU A 177 -13.80 14.34 0.18
N VAL A 178 -13.00 13.29 -0.07
CA VAL A 178 -11.72 13.44 -0.79
C VAL A 178 -11.96 13.98 -2.19
N TYR A 179 -12.92 13.41 -2.91
CA TYR A 179 -13.23 13.81 -4.28
C TYR A 179 -13.68 15.28 -4.37
N GLU A 180 -14.62 15.72 -3.53
CA GLU A 180 -15.13 17.10 -3.59
C GLU A 180 -14.03 18.10 -3.19
N LEU A 181 -13.23 17.82 -2.16
CA LEU A 181 -12.09 18.68 -1.80
C LEU A 181 -11.09 18.84 -2.95
N VAL A 182 -10.76 17.74 -3.65
CA VAL A 182 -9.88 17.78 -4.83
C VAL A 182 -10.53 18.57 -5.97
N LYS A 183 -11.82 18.36 -6.22
CA LYS A 183 -12.54 19.02 -7.31
C LYS A 183 -12.64 20.53 -7.09
N GLU A 184 -12.92 20.97 -5.88
CA GLU A 184 -12.99 22.38 -5.49
C GLU A 184 -11.63 23.08 -5.60
N ASN A 185 -10.55 22.36 -5.27
CA ASN A 185 -9.20 22.92 -5.21
C ASN A 185 -8.32 22.60 -6.44
N GLY A 186 -8.82 21.83 -7.41
CA GLY A 186 -7.98 21.20 -8.44
C GLY A 186 -7.46 22.13 -9.53
N LYS A 187 -8.02 23.34 -9.71
CA LYS A 187 -7.62 24.27 -10.79
C LYS A 187 -6.64 25.34 -10.33
N SER A 188 -6.87 25.92 -9.17
CA SER A 188 -6.13 27.08 -8.64
C SER A 188 -5.84 26.96 -7.14
N GLY A 189 -6.07 25.78 -6.57
CA GLY A 189 -5.85 25.54 -5.15
C GLY A 189 -4.40 25.29 -4.80
N SER A 190 -4.15 25.24 -3.50
CA SER A 190 -2.88 24.89 -2.88
C SER A 190 -3.16 24.02 -1.66
N VAL A 191 -2.11 23.54 -0.97
CA VAL A 191 -2.26 22.86 0.31
C VAL A 191 -3.07 23.73 1.30
N GLY A 192 -2.82 25.03 1.34
CA GLY A 192 -3.53 25.96 2.25
C GLY A 192 -5.00 26.12 1.93
N THR A 193 -5.40 26.14 0.64
CA THR A 193 -6.82 26.24 0.29
C THR A 193 -7.57 24.95 0.57
N VAL A 194 -6.93 23.78 0.41
CA VAL A 194 -7.51 22.50 0.83
C VAL A 194 -7.72 22.45 2.35
N VAL A 195 -6.77 22.97 3.14
CA VAL A 195 -6.95 23.13 4.60
C VAL A 195 -8.17 24.00 4.90
N ALA A 196 -8.31 25.14 4.21
CA ALA A 196 -9.46 26.02 4.40
C ALA A 196 -10.79 25.32 4.05
N SER A 197 -10.90 24.68 2.88
CA SER A 197 -12.09 23.93 2.46
C SER A 197 -12.45 22.80 3.44
N LEU A 198 -11.45 22.06 3.94
CA LEU A 198 -11.69 21.00 4.92
C LEU A 198 -12.22 21.57 6.24
N VAL A 199 -11.64 22.65 6.74
CA VAL A 199 -12.10 23.28 7.99
C VAL A 199 -13.53 23.80 7.84
N GLU A 200 -13.85 24.48 6.73
CA GLU A 200 -15.20 24.92 6.42
C GLU A 200 -16.18 23.74 6.42
N ARG A 201 -15.85 22.67 5.72
CA ARG A 201 -16.67 21.46 5.65
C ARG A 201 -16.83 20.78 7.02
N ALA A 202 -15.78 20.71 7.83
CA ALA A 202 -15.84 20.12 9.17
C ALA A 202 -16.70 20.93 10.14
N VAL A 203 -16.76 22.25 9.99
CA VAL A 203 -17.68 23.12 10.74
C VAL A 203 -19.12 22.93 10.26
N GLU A 204 -19.35 22.89 8.95
CA GLU A 204 -20.68 22.66 8.35
C GLU A 204 -21.28 21.32 8.82
N ASP A 205 -20.47 20.25 8.76
CA ASP A 205 -20.85 18.91 9.18
C ASP A 205 -20.89 18.73 10.71
N LYS A 206 -20.57 19.80 11.47
CA LYS A 206 -20.52 19.84 12.95
C LYS A 206 -19.54 18.81 13.56
N VAL A 207 -18.49 18.45 12.82
CA VAL A 207 -17.38 17.63 13.33
C VAL A 207 -16.52 18.44 14.30
N ILE A 208 -16.37 19.74 14.04
CA ILE A 208 -15.66 20.68 14.90
C ILE A 208 -16.52 21.92 15.20
N LYS A 209 -16.23 22.60 16.31
CA LYS A 209 -16.90 23.84 16.72
C LYS A 209 -15.91 24.84 17.31
N PRO A 210 -16.17 26.16 17.23
CA PRO A 210 -15.34 27.16 17.89
C PRO A 210 -15.18 26.91 19.40
N ASN A 211 -13.98 27.15 19.92
CA ASN A 211 -13.57 26.95 21.32
C ASN A 211 -13.06 28.24 21.97
N GLY A 212 -13.54 29.38 21.47
CA GLY A 212 -13.15 30.70 21.93
C GLY A 212 -12.35 31.49 20.90
N LYS A 213 -12.15 32.77 21.23
CA LYS A 213 -11.48 33.74 20.37
C LYS A 213 -10.38 34.40 21.17
N GLY A 214 -9.14 34.29 20.69
CA GLY A 214 -7.98 34.94 21.31
C GLY A 214 -8.01 36.45 21.14
N SER A 215 -7.10 37.16 21.81
CA SER A 215 -6.99 38.62 21.75
C SER A 215 -6.70 39.17 20.35
N SER A 216 -6.00 38.39 19.51
CA SER A 216 -5.76 38.70 18.09
C SER A 216 -7.01 38.56 17.20
N GLY A 217 -8.09 37.98 17.73
CA GLY A 217 -9.27 37.60 16.98
C GLY A 217 -9.20 36.21 16.34
N PHE A 218 -8.09 35.48 16.52
CA PHE A 218 -7.97 34.08 16.09
C PHE A 218 -8.97 33.19 16.83
N VAL A 219 -9.65 32.30 16.11
CA VAL A 219 -10.63 31.36 16.66
C VAL A 219 -9.99 29.99 16.77
N THR A 220 -9.90 29.45 17.97
CA THR A 220 -9.55 28.05 18.18
C THR A 220 -10.78 27.18 18.02
N TYR A 221 -10.60 25.90 17.72
CA TYR A 221 -11.66 24.92 17.56
C TYR A 221 -11.51 23.78 18.56
N THR A 222 -12.61 23.06 18.80
CA THR A 222 -12.67 21.84 19.60
C THR A 222 -13.59 20.82 18.92
N THR A 223 -13.51 19.56 19.34
CA THR A 223 -14.36 18.48 18.84
C THR A 223 -14.73 17.54 19.98
N ASP A 224 -15.97 17.03 19.95
CA ASP A 224 -16.41 15.96 20.83
C ASP A 224 -16.21 14.57 20.18
N ASP A 225 -15.84 14.53 18.89
CA ASP A 225 -15.58 13.31 18.11
C ASP A 225 -14.17 13.34 17.49
N ILE A 226 -13.19 13.06 18.33
CA ILE A 226 -11.76 13.08 17.96
C ILE A 226 -11.45 12.11 16.80
N ALA A 227 -12.13 10.98 16.73
CA ALA A 227 -11.90 9.97 15.71
C ALA A 227 -12.44 10.43 14.34
N LEU A 228 -13.61 11.06 14.31
CA LEU A 228 -14.18 11.61 13.09
C LEU A 228 -13.39 12.84 12.62
N TRP A 229 -12.96 13.72 13.53
CA TRP A 229 -12.06 14.82 13.19
C TRP A 229 -10.78 14.31 12.53
N ASN A 230 -10.12 13.31 13.12
CA ASN A 230 -8.91 12.72 12.54
C ASN A 230 -9.17 12.13 11.15
N ALA A 231 -10.32 11.50 10.93
CA ALA A 231 -10.70 10.95 9.63
C ALA A 231 -10.92 12.05 8.57
N TYR A 232 -11.55 13.18 8.95
CA TYR A 232 -11.70 14.36 8.09
C TYR A 232 -10.34 14.97 7.74
N ALA A 233 -9.47 15.16 8.73
CA ALA A 233 -8.10 15.62 8.52
C ALA A 233 -7.32 14.68 7.59
N ALA A 234 -7.45 13.36 7.75
CA ALA A 234 -6.78 12.37 6.90
C ALA A 234 -7.28 12.40 5.45
N ALA A 235 -8.59 12.61 5.24
CA ALA A 235 -9.16 12.81 3.91
C ALA A 235 -8.68 14.12 3.25
N GLY A 236 -8.64 15.22 4.02
CA GLY A 236 -8.09 16.48 3.55
C GLY A 236 -6.60 16.40 3.22
N PHE A 237 -5.82 15.61 3.96
CA PHE A 237 -4.42 15.35 3.66
C PHE A 237 -4.26 14.65 2.30
N LEU A 238 -5.03 13.58 2.04
CA LEU A 238 -5.01 12.91 0.75
C LEU A 238 -5.44 13.85 -0.39
N ALA A 239 -6.45 14.69 -0.17
CA ALA A 239 -6.87 15.69 -1.14
C ALA A 239 -5.76 16.72 -1.42
N ALA A 240 -5.08 17.22 -0.39
CA ALA A 240 -3.96 18.16 -0.52
C ALA A 240 -2.78 17.55 -1.29
N THR A 241 -2.50 16.27 -1.07
CA THR A 241 -1.55 15.50 -1.87
C THR A 241 -1.93 15.45 -3.34
N MET A 242 -3.19 15.11 -3.65
CA MET A 242 -3.64 15.03 -5.04
C MET A 242 -3.61 16.39 -5.74
N VAL A 243 -3.97 17.47 -5.04
CA VAL A 243 -3.90 18.85 -5.57
C VAL A 243 -2.45 19.25 -5.82
N ASN A 244 -1.56 19.13 -4.82
CA ASN A 244 -0.20 19.64 -4.93
C ASN A 244 0.70 18.80 -5.84
N CYS A 245 0.74 17.48 -5.62
CA CYS A 245 1.54 16.58 -6.47
C CYS A 245 0.93 16.47 -7.88
N GLY A 246 -0.40 16.57 -8.02
CA GLY A 246 -1.08 16.62 -9.31
C GLY A 246 -0.79 17.89 -10.10
N ALA A 247 -0.69 19.05 -9.45
CA ALA A 247 -0.32 20.31 -10.11
C ALA A 247 1.10 20.25 -10.71
N GLN A 248 2.02 19.58 -10.02
CA GLN A 248 3.41 19.44 -10.45
C GLN A 248 3.65 18.23 -11.37
N ARG A 249 2.73 17.24 -11.33
CA ARG A 249 2.93 15.91 -11.93
C ARG A 249 4.24 15.25 -11.49
N ALA A 250 4.61 15.50 -10.24
CA ALA A 250 5.84 15.05 -9.62
C ALA A 250 5.55 14.57 -8.19
N MET A 251 6.00 13.37 -7.85
CA MET A 251 5.75 12.80 -6.51
C MET A 251 6.67 13.35 -5.42
N GLN A 252 7.81 13.98 -5.77
CA GLN A 252 8.83 14.40 -4.80
C GLN A 252 8.29 15.33 -3.69
N SER A 253 7.24 16.10 -3.98
CA SER A 253 6.66 17.06 -3.03
C SER A 253 5.79 16.41 -1.95
N ILE A 254 5.47 15.12 -2.03
CA ILE A 254 4.63 14.44 -1.03
C ILE A 254 5.19 14.54 0.38
N SER A 255 6.51 14.48 0.56
CA SER A 255 7.11 14.66 1.88
C SER A 255 6.84 16.07 2.44
N GLY A 256 7.00 17.11 1.63
CA GLY A 256 6.66 18.49 1.99
C GLY A 256 5.16 18.68 2.26
N VAL A 257 4.28 18.11 1.44
CA VAL A 257 2.82 18.15 1.68
C VAL A 257 2.48 17.48 3.01
N THR A 258 3.14 16.36 3.35
CA THR A 258 2.91 15.64 4.60
C THR A 258 3.26 16.49 5.83
N ILE A 259 4.32 17.31 5.75
CA ILE A 259 4.66 18.26 6.81
C ILE A 259 3.64 19.40 6.83
N TYR A 260 3.57 20.15 5.72
CA TYR A 260 2.94 21.47 5.73
C TYR A 260 1.41 21.41 5.71
N TYR A 261 0.78 20.34 5.21
CA TYR A 261 -0.66 20.17 5.41
C TYR A 261 -1.00 20.10 6.90
N ASN A 262 -0.29 19.26 7.64
CA ASN A 262 -0.52 19.06 9.06
C ASN A 262 -0.15 20.31 9.86
N ASP A 263 1.01 20.92 9.56
CA ASP A 263 1.48 22.15 10.20
C ASP A 263 0.51 23.33 10.04
N LEU A 264 -0.04 23.51 8.83
CA LEU A 264 -1.05 24.52 8.53
C LEU A 264 -2.38 24.20 9.21
N LEU A 265 -2.81 22.94 9.22
CA LEU A 265 -4.07 22.52 9.85
C LEU A 265 -4.08 22.84 11.34
N GLU A 266 -2.99 22.53 12.06
CA GLU A 266 -2.86 22.85 13.49
C GLU A 266 -2.87 24.36 13.73
N ARG A 267 -2.14 25.13 12.92
CA ARG A 267 -2.11 26.60 13.03
C ARG A 267 -3.42 27.26 12.65
N GLN A 268 -4.21 26.65 11.76
CA GLN A 268 -5.49 27.19 11.31
C GLN A 268 -6.61 26.94 12.33
N THR A 269 -6.49 25.90 13.16
CA THR A 269 -7.61 25.42 13.99
C THR A 269 -7.30 25.32 15.49
N GLY A 270 -6.05 25.11 15.87
CA GLY A 270 -5.66 24.71 17.23
C GLY A 270 -6.02 23.26 17.58
N LEU A 271 -6.55 22.48 16.63
CA LEU A 271 -6.82 21.05 16.80
C LEU A 271 -5.60 20.22 16.39
N PRO A 272 -5.42 18.99 16.94
CA PRO A 272 -4.36 18.10 16.52
C PRO A 272 -4.53 17.69 15.05
N SER A 273 -3.43 17.60 14.32
CA SER A 273 -3.41 17.15 12.93
C SER A 273 -3.55 15.64 12.78
N VAL A 274 -3.39 15.16 11.54
CA VAL A 274 -3.55 13.74 11.19
C VAL A 274 -2.67 12.87 12.08
N ASP A 275 -3.32 11.86 12.65
CA ASP A 275 -2.70 10.87 13.50
C ASP A 275 -2.02 11.50 14.72
N PHE A 276 -2.59 12.60 15.22
CA PHE A 276 -2.14 13.35 16.39
C PHE A 276 -0.68 13.82 16.29
N GLY A 277 -0.29 14.30 15.11
CA GLY A 277 1.07 14.79 14.82
C GLY A 277 2.04 13.70 14.38
N ARG A 278 1.67 12.41 14.45
CA ARG A 278 2.53 11.32 13.93
C ARG A 278 2.73 11.41 12.41
N ALA A 279 1.72 11.87 11.67
CA ALA A 279 1.85 12.12 10.24
C ALA A 279 2.84 13.26 9.96
N LEU A 280 2.78 14.35 10.74
CA LEU A 280 3.73 15.47 10.63
C LEU A 280 5.17 15.01 10.92
N GLY A 281 5.39 14.30 12.03
CA GLY A 281 6.70 13.78 12.40
C GLY A 281 7.29 12.84 11.35
N LEU A 282 6.48 11.90 10.85
CA LEU A 282 6.86 11.05 9.72
C LEU A 282 7.21 11.88 8.48
N GLY A 283 6.44 12.93 8.18
CA GLY A 283 6.72 13.84 7.08
C GLY A 283 8.10 14.49 7.16
N VAL A 284 8.55 14.88 8.36
CA VAL A 284 9.88 15.45 8.61
C VAL A 284 10.98 14.43 8.25
N GLU A 285 10.89 13.22 8.77
CA GLU A 285 11.87 12.16 8.50
C GLU A 285 11.86 11.77 7.02
N PHE A 286 10.68 11.60 6.45
CA PHE A 286 10.53 11.27 5.03
C PHE A 286 11.10 12.36 4.13
N SER A 287 10.91 13.64 4.45
CA SER A 287 11.54 14.75 3.71
C SER A 287 13.06 14.66 3.79
N PHE A 288 13.62 14.46 4.99
CA PHE A 288 15.06 14.32 5.19
C PHE A 288 15.64 13.13 4.41
N PHE A 289 15.07 11.93 4.53
CA PHE A 289 15.56 10.71 3.87
C PHE A 289 15.20 10.61 2.38
N SER A 290 14.42 11.56 1.83
CA SER A 290 14.24 11.67 0.38
C SER A 290 15.11 12.75 -0.27
N HIS A 291 15.84 13.54 0.54
CA HIS A 291 16.65 14.69 0.07
C HIS A 291 18.04 14.76 0.71
N SER A 292 18.52 13.67 1.33
CA SER A 292 19.83 13.64 1.99
C SER A 292 20.67 12.44 1.55
N ILE A 293 21.90 12.41 2.05
CA ILE A 293 22.91 11.38 1.75
C ILE A 293 22.85 10.17 2.69
N TYR A 294 21.99 10.19 3.71
CA TYR A 294 22.05 9.25 4.84
C TYR A 294 21.27 7.95 4.63
N GLY A 295 20.52 7.83 3.55
CA GLY A 295 19.71 6.67 3.24
C GLY A 295 18.35 7.07 2.67
N GLY A 296 17.41 6.12 2.67
CA GLY A 296 16.10 6.31 2.06
C GLY A 296 16.19 6.40 0.54
N GLY A 297 15.54 7.39 -0.05
CA GLY A 297 15.54 7.60 -1.50
C GLY A 297 14.25 8.23 -2.03
N SER A 298 13.93 7.92 -3.28
CA SER A 298 12.71 8.38 -3.94
C SER A 298 11.45 7.79 -3.24
N PRO A 299 10.30 8.50 -3.20
CA PRO A 299 9.05 8.02 -2.59
C PRO A 299 8.66 6.56 -2.91
N VAL A 300 9.06 6.04 -4.05
CA VAL A 300 8.79 4.68 -4.55
C VAL A 300 9.35 3.54 -3.70
N VAL A 301 10.37 3.77 -2.87
CA VAL A 301 11.00 2.71 -2.06
C VAL A 301 10.36 2.54 -0.68
N PHE A 302 9.52 3.49 -0.27
CA PHE A 302 8.96 3.50 1.08
C PHE A 302 7.73 2.59 1.20
N HIS A 303 7.44 2.21 2.44
CA HIS A 303 6.27 1.44 2.86
C HIS A 303 6.10 1.54 4.38
N GLY A 304 4.98 1.08 4.93
CA GLY A 304 4.71 1.19 6.38
C GLY A 304 5.62 0.32 7.26
N ASN A 305 6.38 -0.61 6.66
CA ASN A 305 7.44 -1.37 7.32
C ASN A 305 8.84 -0.74 7.17
N HIS A 306 9.02 0.32 6.41
CA HIS A 306 10.32 0.99 6.32
C HIS A 306 10.53 1.87 7.56
N ILE A 307 11.75 1.87 8.13
CA ILE A 307 12.07 2.55 9.39
C ILE A 307 11.66 4.03 9.40
N VAL A 308 11.79 4.73 8.28
CA VAL A 308 11.42 6.16 8.11
C VAL A 308 9.91 6.41 8.02
N THR A 309 9.13 5.45 7.52
CA THR A 309 7.71 5.68 7.17
C THR A 309 6.75 4.79 7.96
N ARG A 310 7.21 4.21 9.07
CA ARG A 310 6.40 3.33 9.93
C ARG A 310 5.61 4.03 11.03
N HIS A 311 5.94 5.28 11.33
CA HIS A 311 5.52 5.96 12.56
C HIS A 311 4.04 6.35 12.58
N SER A 312 3.52 6.82 11.45
CA SER A 312 2.07 7.00 11.31
C SER A 312 1.37 5.66 11.17
N LYS A 313 0.26 5.52 11.89
CA LYS A 313 -0.54 4.29 11.99
C LYS A 313 -1.54 4.18 10.84
N GLY A 314 -1.00 4.14 9.63
CA GLY A 314 -1.74 3.87 8.40
C GLY A 314 -2.32 5.06 7.65
N PHE A 315 -1.96 6.29 8.03
CA PHE A 315 -2.52 7.50 7.43
C PHE A 315 -1.62 8.18 6.38
N VAL A 316 -0.35 7.76 6.24
CA VAL A 316 0.59 8.39 5.31
C VAL A 316 0.81 7.60 4.01
N ALA A 317 0.98 6.28 4.07
CA ALA A 317 1.20 5.47 2.87
C ALA A 317 0.13 5.64 1.77
N PRO A 318 -1.18 5.84 2.08
CA PRO A 318 -2.19 6.14 1.07
C PRO A 318 -1.87 7.38 0.22
N ALA A 319 -1.39 8.44 0.86
CA ALA A 319 -1.01 9.68 0.18
C ALA A 319 0.25 9.49 -0.68
N ILE A 320 1.24 8.72 -0.19
CA ILE A 320 2.43 8.39 -1.00
C ILE A 320 2.03 7.58 -2.25
N ALA A 321 1.16 6.58 -2.10
CA ALA A 321 0.69 5.78 -3.23
C ALA A 321 -0.06 6.63 -4.29
N ALA A 322 -0.87 7.61 -3.85
CA ALA A 322 -1.51 8.58 -4.74
C ALA A 322 -0.49 9.48 -5.45
N ALA A 323 0.51 10.01 -4.72
CA ALA A 323 1.54 10.87 -5.31
C ALA A 323 2.35 10.12 -6.38
N ILE A 324 2.73 8.87 -6.12
CA ILE A 324 3.42 8.02 -7.10
C ILE A 324 2.57 7.80 -8.35
N ALA A 325 1.26 7.56 -8.20
CA ALA A 325 0.35 7.38 -9.32
C ALA A 325 0.21 8.65 -10.19
N LEU A 326 0.42 9.83 -9.61
CA LEU A 326 0.33 11.13 -10.31
C LEU A 326 1.63 11.56 -11.00
N ASP A 327 2.76 10.91 -10.68
CA ASP A 327 4.08 11.21 -11.23
C ASP A 327 4.15 10.94 -12.74
N ALA A 328 4.68 11.90 -13.50
CA ALA A 328 4.84 11.81 -14.95
C ALA A 328 6.20 11.25 -15.41
N GLY A 329 6.95 10.58 -14.54
CA GLY A 329 8.28 10.04 -14.84
C GLY A 329 9.40 11.00 -14.47
N THR A 330 9.30 11.67 -13.32
CA THR A 330 10.24 12.72 -12.91
C THR A 330 11.48 12.19 -12.19
N VAL A 331 11.56 10.87 -11.99
CA VAL A 331 12.59 10.22 -11.18
C VAL A 331 13.39 9.17 -11.94
N TYR A 332 14.64 8.96 -11.50
CA TYR A 332 15.51 7.91 -12.03
C TYR A 332 15.01 6.50 -11.69
N TYR A 333 14.61 6.31 -10.44
CA TYR A 333 13.98 5.07 -9.96
C TYR A 333 12.47 5.20 -10.13
N SER A 334 11.98 4.91 -11.34
CA SER A 334 10.55 4.96 -11.62
C SER A 334 9.80 3.76 -11.01
N PRO A 335 8.49 3.89 -10.75
CA PRO A 335 7.67 2.77 -10.31
C PRO A 335 7.75 1.57 -11.26
N ASP A 336 7.80 1.82 -12.57
CA ASP A 336 7.86 0.74 -13.57
C ASP A 336 9.22 0.03 -13.56
N ARG A 337 10.31 0.74 -13.24
CA ARG A 337 11.65 0.15 -13.12
C ARG A 337 11.77 -0.74 -11.87
N ILE A 338 11.14 -0.36 -10.77
CA ILE A 338 11.19 -1.11 -9.50
C ILE A 338 10.15 -2.23 -9.45
N ALA A 339 8.94 -1.95 -9.92
CA ALA A 339 7.74 -2.75 -9.66
C ALA A 339 7.06 -3.24 -10.95
N GLY A 340 7.69 -3.11 -12.12
CA GLY A 340 7.05 -3.37 -13.40
C GLY A 340 6.50 -4.79 -13.56
N ILE A 341 7.25 -5.82 -13.14
CA ILE A 341 6.80 -7.22 -13.19
C ILE A 341 5.64 -7.42 -12.20
N ILE A 342 5.81 -6.99 -10.95
CA ILE A 342 4.77 -7.08 -9.90
C ILE A 342 3.47 -6.42 -10.35
N GLY A 343 3.55 -5.19 -10.87
CA GLY A 343 2.39 -4.45 -11.37
C GLY A 343 1.69 -5.17 -12.52
N ARG A 344 2.42 -5.70 -13.50
CA ARG A 344 1.82 -6.47 -14.60
C ARG A 344 1.11 -7.73 -14.11
N VAL A 345 1.73 -8.46 -13.19
CA VAL A 345 1.21 -9.72 -12.66
C VAL A 345 0.01 -9.49 -11.75
N PHE A 346 0.14 -8.67 -10.71
CA PHE A 346 -0.91 -8.50 -9.70
C PHE A 346 -2.06 -7.58 -10.15
N SER A 347 -1.87 -6.75 -11.19
CA SER A 347 -2.98 -5.97 -11.77
C SER A 347 -4.00 -6.79 -12.56
N THR A 348 -3.74 -8.08 -12.80
CA THR A 348 -4.73 -9.01 -13.34
C THR A 348 -5.81 -9.34 -12.31
N ILE A 349 -5.52 -9.21 -11.02
CA ILE A 349 -6.43 -9.48 -9.91
C ILE A 349 -7.35 -8.26 -9.69
N PRO A 350 -8.66 -8.35 -10.01
CA PRO A 350 -9.55 -7.18 -10.00
C PRO A 350 -9.68 -6.51 -8.63
N VAL A 351 -9.76 -7.31 -7.56
CA VAL A 351 -9.89 -6.80 -6.19
C VAL A 351 -8.67 -6.01 -5.72
N LEU A 352 -7.49 -6.24 -6.30
CA LEU A 352 -6.29 -5.46 -6.04
C LEU A 352 -6.23 -4.23 -6.95
N ARG A 353 -6.61 -4.36 -8.23
CA ARG A 353 -6.55 -3.26 -9.19
C ARG A 353 -7.58 -2.15 -8.90
N GLU A 354 -8.80 -2.54 -8.52
CA GLU A 354 -9.97 -1.67 -8.38
C GLU A 354 -10.63 -1.86 -7.00
N PRO A 355 -9.89 -1.70 -5.89
CA PRO A 355 -10.36 -2.07 -4.55
C PRO A 355 -11.65 -1.35 -4.14
N ILE A 356 -11.82 -0.07 -4.48
CA ILE A 356 -12.96 0.74 -4.02
C ILE A 356 -14.30 0.09 -4.39
N VAL A 357 -14.46 -0.30 -5.67
CA VAL A 357 -15.73 -0.89 -6.14
C VAL A 357 -15.96 -2.27 -5.56
N HIS A 358 -14.90 -3.04 -5.32
CA HIS A 358 -15.01 -4.38 -4.74
C HIS A 358 -15.32 -4.33 -3.23
N VAL A 359 -14.70 -3.41 -2.49
CA VAL A 359 -15.02 -3.16 -1.07
C VAL A 359 -16.44 -2.63 -0.91
N ALA A 360 -16.89 -1.71 -1.77
CA ALA A 360 -18.26 -1.21 -1.73
C ALA A 360 -19.30 -2.32 -1.99
N LYS A 361 -19.02 -3.24 -2.92
CA LYS A 361 -19.86 -4.43 -3.15
C LYS A 361 -19.89 -5.34 -1.91
N GLY A 362 -18.73 -5.65 -1.34
CA GLY A 362 -18.64 -6.45 -0.10
C GLY A 362 -19.39 -5.79 1.06
N ALA A 363 -19.26 -4.48 1.25
CA ALA A 363 -20.00 -3.74 2.26
C ALA A 363 -21.53 -3.86 2.05
N ALA A 364 -22.01 -3.79 0.81
CA ALA A 364 -23.43 -3.94 0.49
C ALA A 364 -23.98 -5.35 0.80
N GLU A 365 -23.14 -6.38 0.70
CA GLU A 365 -23.48 -7.77 1.03
C GLU A 365 -23.62 -7.97 2.56
N VAL A 366 -22.72 -7.38 3.36
CA VAL A 366 -22.68 -7.62 4.81
C VAL A 366 -23.41 -6.57 5.65
N LYS A 367 -23.82 -5.41 5.10
CA LYS A 367 -24.45 -4.31 5.88
C LYS A 367 -25.75 -4.66 6.64
N LYS A 368 -26.34 -5.84 6.38
CA LYS A 368 -27.55 -6.32 7.07
C LYS A 368 -27.22 -7.38 8.14
N THR A 369 -25.98 -7.85 8.19
CA THR A 369 -25.52 -8.90 9.10
C THR A 369 -24.65 -8.38 10.24
N VAL A 370 -24.16 -7.15 10.11
CA VAL A 370 -23.53 -6.32 11.15
C VAL A 370 -24.48 -5.17 11.45
#